data_AF-A0A2V9RG12-F1
#
_entry.id   AF-A0A2V9RG12-F1
#
_cell.length_a   1.000
_cell.length_b   1.000
_cell.length_c   1.000
_cell.angle_alpha   90.00
_cell.angle_beta   90.00
_cell.angle_gamma   90.00
#
_symmetry.space_group_name_H-M   'P 1'
#
loop_
_entity.id
_entity.type
_entity.pdbx_description
1 polymer ?
#
loop_
_entity_poly.entity_id
_entity_poly.type
_entity_poly.pdbx_seq_one_letter_code
_entity_poly.pdbx_strand_id
1 'polypeptide(L)'
;MMPFKMRRQLLTQKTMKLLEVHEDPRSGCQLFKIHELDPFCKIDRVVYREKSQSGWFKEISPEDYFQKVRKADVGSSDCLIKR
;
A
#
# COMPACT_ATOMS: atom_id res chain seq x y z
N MET A 1 30.75 17.10 -37.50
CA MET A 1 30.46 16.39 -36.23
C MET A 1 29.39 17.17 -35.48
N MET A 2 28.19 16.62 -35.35
CA MET A 2 27.10 17.26 -34.60
C MET A 2 27.11 16.77 -33.15
N PRO A 3 26.97 17.64 -32.13
CA PRO A 3 26.87 17.21 -30.76
C PRO A 3 25.50 16.56 -30.54
N PHE A 4 25.51 15.29 -30.15
CA PHE A 4 24.33 14.58 -29.67
C PHE A 4 23.80 15.30 -28.43
N LYS A 5 22.75 16.12 -28.61
CA LYS A 5 21.93 16.60 -27.50
C LYS A 5 21.26 15.37 -26.87
N MET A 6 21.85 14.82 -25.81
CA MET A 6 21.15 13.93 -24.90
C MET A 6 20.00 14.73 -24.29
N ARG A 7 18.83 14.65 -24.94
CA ARG A 7 17.56 15.02 -24.32
C ARG A 7 17.45 14.16 -23.07
N ARG A 8 17.42 14.79 -21.91
CA ARG A 8 17.04 14.18 -20.63
C ARG A 8 15.69 13.47 -20.81
N GLN A 9 15.72 12.17 -21.13
CA GLN A 9 14.59 11.27 -20.94
C GLN A 9 14.53 10.92 -19.45
N LEU A 10 14.16 11.89 -18.63
CA LEU A 10 13.88 11.69 -17.23
C LEU A 10 12.43 12.13 -17.04
N LEU A 11 11.61 11.26 -16.43
CA LEU A 11 10.22 11.48 -15.97
C LEU A 11 9.07 10.94 -16.83
N THR A 12 9.20 9.72 -17.35
CA THR A 12 8.05 8.98 -17.90
C THR A 12 8.07 7.52 -17.43
N GLN A 13 8.22 7.29 -16.13
CA GLN A 13 8.15 5.95 -15.55
C GLN A 13 6.99 5.93 -14.56
N LYS A 14 6.14 4.90 -14.63
CA LYS A 14 5.15 4.65 -13.59
C LYS A 14 5.89 4.49 -12.27
N THR A 15 5.53 5.30 -11.28
CA THR A 15 6.14 5.25 -9.95
C THR A 15 5.12 4.71 -8.95
N MET A 16 5.60 3.82 -8.09
CA MET A 16 4.85 3.33 -6.94
C MET A 16 5.62 3.75 -5.71
N LYS A 17 5.01 4.60 -4.88
CA LYS A 17 5.59 5.03 -3.61
C LYS A 17 4.82 4.38 -2.48
N LEU A 18 5.50 3.53 -1.72
CA LEU A 18 4.94 2.99 -0.49
C LEU A 18 4.77 4.13 0.52
N LEU A 19 3.55 4.32 1.01
CA LEU A 19 3.24 5.33 2.02
C LEU A 19 3.29 4.73 3.42
N GLU A 20 2.50 3.68 3.65
CA GLU A 20 2.34 3.06 4.97
C GLU A 20 2.22 1.54 4.84
N VAL A 21 2.72 0.84 5.87
CA VAL A 21 2.56 -0.61 6.03
C VAL A 21 2.04 -0.86 7.43
N HIS A 22 0.95 -1.63 7.53
CA HIS A 22 0.47 -2.19 8.79
C HIS A 22 0.57 -3.70 8.72
N GLU A 23 1.26 -4.28 9.69
CA GLU A 23 1.35 -5.72 9.85
C GLU A 23 0.57 -6.12 11.08
N ASP A 24 -0.36 -7.04 10.92
CA ASP A 24 -1.05 -7.64 12.04
C ASP A 24 -0.22 -8.85 12.55
N PRO A 25 0.39 -8.76 13.74
CA PRO A 25 1.24 -9.81 14.27
C PRO A 25 0.50 -11.12 14.58
N ARG A 26 -0.83 -11.08 14.70
CA ARG A 26 -1.64 -12.29 14.98
C ARG A 26 -2.01 -13.04 13.71
N SER A 27 -2.44 -12.32 12.67
CA SER A 27 -2.88 -12.93 11.42
C SER A 27 -1.74 -13.09 10.39
N GLY A 28 -0.60 -12.41 10.58
CA GLY A 28 0.47 -12.34 9.58
C GLY A 28 0.04 -11.67 8.27
N CYS A 29 -1.12 -10.99 8.27
CA CYS A 29 -1.57 -10.20 7.14
C CYS A 29 -0.88 -8.84 7.16
N GLN A 30 -0.46 -8.39 5.98
CA GLN A 30 0.17 -7.07 5.80
C GLN A 30 -0.72 -6.19 4.92
N LEU A 31 -1.03 -5.00 5.40
CA LEU A 31 -1.79 -3.98 4.69
C LEU A 31 -0.83 -2.89 4.21
N PHE A 32 -0.92 -2.53 2.94
CA PHE A 32 -0.07 -1.57 2.27
C PHE A 32 -0.92 -0.43 1.74
N LYS A 33 -0.47 0.79 1.98
CA LYS A 33 -0.99 2.01 1.37
C LYS A 33 0.05 2.51 0.40
N ILE A 34 -0.29 2.55 -0.89
CA ILE A 34 0.65 2.84 -1.98
C ILE A 34 0.10 4.01 -2.77
N HIS A 35 0.97 4.97 -3.05
CA HIS A 35 0.68 6.03 -4.02
C HIS A 35 1.14 5.58 -5.40
N GLU A 36 0.19 5.42 -6.33
CA GLU A 36 0.46 5.11 -7.72
C GLU A 36 0.38 6.40 -8.55
N LEU A 37 1.49 6.73 -9.21
CA LEU A 37 1.58 7.86 -10.12
C LEU A 37 2.04 7.37 -11.50
N ASP A 38 1.16 7.53 -12.48
CA ASP A 38 1.41 7.23 -13.89
C ASP A 38 1.13 8.48 -14.74
N PRO A 39 2.18 9.16 -15.24
CA PRO A 39 2.02 10.36 -16.05
C PRO A 39 1.34 10.10 -17.41
N PHE A 40 1.43 8.89 -17.96
CA PHE A 40 0.85 8.57 -19.27
C PHE A 40 -0.64 8.36 -19.19
N CYS A 41 -1.07 7.61 -18.18
CA CYS A 41 -2.49 7.33 -17.96
C CYS A 41 -3.17 8.41 -17.12
N LYS A 42 -2.45 9.48 -16.75
CA LYS A 42 -2.90 10.53 -15.81
C LYS A 42 -3.45 9.94 -14.50
N ILE A 43 -2.83 8.84 -14.05
CA ILE A 43 -3.22 8.19 -12.80
C ILE A 43 -2.42 8.86 -11.69
N ASP A 44 -3.14 9.44 -10.74
CA ASP A 44 -2.60 9.94 -9.49
C ASP A 44 -3.58 9.52 -8.39
N ARG A 45 -3.30 8.38 -7.74
CA ARG A 45 -4.21 7.81 -6.75
C ARG A 45 -3.51 7.03 -5.65
N VAL A 46 -4.16 6.95 -4.50
CA VAL A 46 -3.77 6.06 -3.42
C VAL A 46 -4.52 4.74 -3.59
N VAL A 47 -3.79 3.63 -3.60
CA VAL A 47 -4.32 2.27 -3.61
C VAL A 47 -3.99 1.57 -2.30
N TYR A 48 -4.90 0.70 -1.86
CA TYR A 48 -4.73 -0.09 -0.66
C TYR A 48 -4.62 -1.55 -1.06
N ARG A 49 -3.60 -2.25 -0.57
CA ARG A 49 -3.38 -3.66 -0.88
C ARG A 49 -3.21 -4.46 0.40
N GLU A 50 -3.77 -5.65 0.41
CA GLU A 50 -3.57 -6.64 1.46
C GLU A 50 -2.71 -7.77 0.92
N LYS A 51 -1.73 -8.20 1.70
CA LYS A 51 -0.95 -9.42 1.47
C LYS A 51 -1.37 -10.46 2.50
N SER A 52 -1.86 -11.60 2.02
CA SER A 52 -2.16 -12.76 2.86
C SER A 52 -0.88 -13.46 3.30
N GLN A 53 -0.97 -14.32 4.32
CA GLN A 53 0.12 -15.23 4.72
C GLN A 53 0.62 -16.11 3.55
N SER A 54 -0.27 -16.47 2.61
CA SER A 54 0.07 -17.22 1.41
C SER A 54 0.80 -16.40 0.34
N GLY A 55 1.08 -15.11 0.59
CA GLY A 55 1.85 -14.23 -0.28
C GLY A 55 1.04 -13.54 -1.39
N TRP A 56 -0.28 -13.72 -1.42
CA TRP A 56 -1.14 -13.11 -2.44
C TRP A 56 -1.44 -11.66 -2.10
N PHE A 57 -1.23 -10.77 -3.08
CA PHE A 57 -1.61 -9.38 -2.99
C PHE A 57 -2.99 -9.16 -3.59
N LYS A 58 -3.88 -8.52 -2.83
CA LYS A 58 -5.22 -8.14 -3.27
C LYS A 58 -5.44 -6.65 -3.05
N GLU A 59 -5.92 -5.93 -4.06
CA GLU A 59 -6.38 -4.55 -3.90
C GLU A 59 -7.69 -4.55 -3.10
N ILE A 60 -7.77 -3.70 -2.09
CA ILE A 60 -8.92 -3.57 -1.19
C ILE A 60 -9.47 -2.13 -1.24
N SER A 61 -10.71 -1.95 -0.81
CA SER A 61 -11.29 -0.62 -0.68
C SER A 61 -10.61 0.17 0.45
N PRO A 62 -10.62 1.51 0.40
CA PRO A 62 -10.18 2.35 1.51
C PRO A 62 -10.90 2.00 2.81
N GLU A 63 -12.21 1.74 2.74
CA GLU A 63 -13.05 1.41 3.89
C GLU A 63 -12.59 0.11 4.55
N ASP A 64 -12.30 -0.92 3.76
CA ASP A 64 -11.79 -2.20 4.25
C ASP A 64 -10.41 -2.04 4.91
N TYR A 65 -9.54 -1.21 4.33
CA TYR A 65 -8.22 -0.91 4.90
C TYR A 65 -8.36 -0.29 6.29
N PHE A 66 -9.13 0.80 6.42
CA PHE A 66 -9.29 1.48 7.71
C PHE A 66 -9.98 0.60 8.75
N GLN A 67 -10.95 -0.22 8.34
CA GLN A 67 -11.57 -1.18 9.26
C GLN A 67 -10.57 -2.22 9.78
N LYS A 68 -9.70 -2.75 8.91
CA LYS A 68 -8.71 -3.76 9.30
C LYS A 68 -7.60 -3.17 10.17
N VAL A 69 -7.10 -1.99 9.83
CA VAL A 69 -6.13 -1.26 10.67
C VAL A 69 -6.73 -0.97 12.04
N ARG A 70 -7.96 -0.44 12.10
CA ARG A 70 -8.64 -0.17 13.37
C ARG A 70 -8.87 -1.44 14.20
N LYS A 71 -9.22 -2.56 13.57
CA LYS A 71 -9.39 -3.85 14.28
C LYS A 71 -8.07 -4.40 14.82
N ALA A 72 -6.97 -4.23 14.08
CA ALA A 72 -5.64 -4.61 14.54
C ALA A 72 -5.26 -3.83 15.81
N ASP A 73 -5.57 -2.53 15.87
CA ASP A 73 -5.33 -1.70 17.05
C ASP A 73 -6.28 -2.02 18.22
N VAL A 74 -7.55 -2.30 17.93
CA VAL A 74 -8.59 -2.57 18.96
C VAL A 74 -8.48 -3.98 19.56
N GLY A 75 -7.82 -4.92 18.88
CA GLY A 75 -7.56 -6.29 19.37
C GLY A 75 -6.68 -6.39 20.64
N SER A 76 -6.30 -5.26 21.22
CA SER A 76 -5.61 -5.13 22.51
C SER A 76 -6.55 -5.01 23.74
N SER A 77 -7.89 -5.12 23.58
CA SER A 77 -8.83 -4.82 24.69
C SER A 77 -9.75 -5.97 25.15
N ASP A 78 -9.57 -7.20 24.68
CA ASP A 78 -10.43 -8.34 25.08
C ASP A 78 -9.67 -9.52 25.68
N CYS A 79 -8.55 -9.25 26.35
CA CYS A 79 -7.91 -10.23 27.23
C CYS A 79 -8.42 -10.05 28.67
N LEU A 80 -9.35 -10.93 29.05
CA LEU A 80 -9.63 -11.37 30.43
C LEU A 80 -9.98 -10.33 31.50
N ILE A 81 -11.26 -10.26 31.85
CA ILE A 81 -11.68 -10.58 33.23
C ILE A 81 -12.90 -11.52 33.15
N LYS A 82 -12.66 -12.82 33.05
CA LYS A 82 -13.64 -13.82 33.51
C LYS A 82 -13.56 -13.82 35.03
N ARG A 83 -14.65 -13.45 35.70
CA ARG A 83 -14.88 -13.78 37.10
C ARG A 83 -15.25 -15.25 37.24
#